data_AF-A0AA51M184-F1
#
_entry.id   AF-A0AA51M184-F1
#
_cell.length_a   1.000
_cell.length_b   1.000
_cell.length_c   1.000
_cell.angle_alpha   90.00
_cell.angle_beta   90.00
_cell.angle_gamma   90.00
#
_symmetry.space_group_name_H-M   'P 1'
#
loop_
_entity.id
_entity.type
_entity.pdbx_description
1 polymer ?
#
loop_
_entity_poly.entity_id
_entity_poly.type
_entity_poly.pdbx_seq_one_letter_code
_entity_poly.pdbx_strand_id
1 'polypeptide(L)'
;MTRTMVRRKLVHTGLLLKIKAQNLPIDSPAIRARLATTREQWAHPMYGRYIDLWEQLIDTGDLDEITRIVLADDERGEEMRRFSPFTVYLTEEARLLSIRLTSALMGTPADTAG
;
A
#
# COMPACT_ATOMS: atom_id res chain seq x y z
N MET A 1 5.95 9.68 -13.08
CA MET A 1 5.77 9.00 -11.77
C MET A 1 6.87 9.48 -10.83
N THR A 2 6.54 9.99 -9.65
CA THR A 2 7.55 10.55 -8.71
C THR A 2 8.26 9.45 -7.92
N ARG A 3 9.43 9.75 -7.34
CA ARG A 3 10.15 8.84 -6.44
C ARG A 3 9.26 8.32 -5.29
N THR A 4 8.41 9.19 -4.75
CA THR A 4 7.42 8.84 -3.72
C THR A 4 6.39 7.83 -4.22
N MET A 5 5.88 7.99 -5.45
CA MET A 5 4.94 7.04 -6.05
C MET A 5 5.58 5.67 -6.30
N VAL A 6 6.81 5.65 -6.84
CA VAL A 6 7.60 4.41 -7.04
C VAL A 6 7.82 3.69 -5.72
N ARG A 7 8.30 4.40 -4.70
CA ARG A 7 8.49 3.82 -3.37
C ARG A 7 7.20 3.24 -2.81
N ARG A 8 6.10 3.99 -2.89
CA ARG A 8 4.80 3.55 -2.38
C ARG A 8 4.33 2.29 -3.11
N LYS A 9 4.52 2.19 -4.44
CA LYS A 9 4.22 0.98 -5.21
C LYS A 9 5.03 -0.21 -4.71
N LEU A 10 6.35 -0.07 -4.56
CA LEU A 10 7.23 -1.15 -4.08
C LEU A 10 6.87 -1.63 -2.67
N VAL A 11 6.54 -0.71 -1.76
CA VAL A 11 6.05 -1.07 -0.42
C VAL A 11 4.81 -1.96 -0.52
N HIS A 12 3.84 -1.57 -1.34
CA HIS A 12 2.58 -2.32 -1.47
C HIS A 12 2.75 -3.64 -2.21
N THR A 13 3.64 -3.72 -3.21
CA THR A 13 4.05 -4.99 -3.81
C THR A 13 4.61 -5.94 -2.74
N GLY A 14 5.53 -5.46 -1.89
CA GLY A 14 6.09 -6.27 -0.81
C GLY A 14 5.05 -6.73 0.22
N LEU A 15 4.11 -5.85 0.59
CA LEU A 15 3.02 -6.20 1.51
C LEU A 15 2.10 -7.28 0.95
N LEU A 16 1.67 -7.15 -0.31
CA LEU A 16 0.80 -8.13 -0.96
C LEU A 16 1.48 -9.50 -1.11
N LEU A 17 2.77 -9.51 -1.47
CA LEU A 17 3.56 -10.74 -1.52
C LEU A 17 3.66 -11.39 -0.13
N LYS A 18 3.88 -10.60 0.93
CA LYS A 18 3.93 -11.09 2.31
C LYS A 18 2.58 -11.68 2.74
N ILE A 19 1.49 -10.98 2.49
CA ILE A 19 0.12 -11.44 2.80
C ILE A 19 -0.14 -12.80 2.14
N LYS A 20 0.16 -12.91 0.83
CA LYS A 20 -0.02 -14.15 0.07
C LYS A 20 0.88 -15.28 0.58
N ALA A 21 2.17 -15.02 0.78
CA ALA A 21 3.15 -16.05 1.16
C ALA A 21 2.94 -16.58 2.60
N GLN A 22 2.46 -15.74 3.51
CA GLN A 22 2.27 -16.08 4.92
C GLN A 22 0.79 -16.35 5.27
N ASN A 23 -0.10 -16.32 4.27
CA ASN A 23 -1.55 -16.44 4.44
C ASN A 23 -2.09 -15.50 5.55
N LEU A 24 -1.64 -14.25 5.54
CA LEU A 24 -2.06 -13.27 6.55
C LEU A 24 -3.54 -12.90 6.34
N PRO A 25 -4.31 -12.70 7.42
CA PRO A 25 -5.71 -12.36 7.31
C PRO A 25 -5.89 -10.97 6.68
N ILE A 26 -6.56 -10.89 5.54
CA ILE A 26 -6.88 -9.61 4.90
C ILE A 26 -8.06 -8.90 5.56
N ASP A 27 -8.89 -9.64 6.30
CA ASP A 27 -9.88 -9.11 7.23
C ASP A 27 -9.47 -9.45 8.66
N SER A 28 -9.19 -8.42 9.45
CA SER A 28 -8.85 -8.56 10.87
C SER A 28 -9.22 -7.29 11.64
N PRO A 29 -9.34 -7.36 12.98
CA PRO A 29 -9.61 -6.18 13.79
C PRO A 29 -8.62 -5.04 13.57
N ALA A 30 -7.34 -5.34 13.34
CA ALA A 30 -6.32 -4.34 13.06
C ALA A 30 -6.55 -3.64 11.70
N ILE A 31 -6.96 -4.39 10.68
CA ILE A 31 -7.31 -3.86 9.36
C ILE A 31 -8.55 -2.95 9.44
N ARG A 32 -9.61 -3.41 10.12
CA ARG A 32 -10.84 -2.65 10.30
C ARG A 32 -10.60 -1.37 11.09
N ALA A 33 -9.82 -1.44 12.18
CA ALA A 33 -9.42 -0.25 12.94
C ALA A 33 -8.64 0.75 12.08
N ARG A 34 -7.72 0.26 11.23
CA ARG A 34 -6.96 1.12 10.33
C ARG A 34 -7.85 1.83 9.30
N LEU A 35 -8.86 1.16 8.76
CA LEU A 35 -9.84 1.77 7.86
C LEU A 35 -10.67 2.83 8.58
N ALA A 36 -11.16 2.54 9.79
CA ALA A 36 -11.91 3.50 10.60
C ALA A 36 -11.09 4.78 10.87
N THR A 37 -9.85 4.64 11.34
CA THR A 37 -8.95 5.79 11.56
C THR A 37 -8.68 6.55 10.26
N THR A 38 -8.50 5.84 9.14
CA THR A 38 -8.28 6.51 7.84
C THR A 38 -9.52 7.28 7.41
N ARG A 39 -10.73 6.76 7.65
CA ARG A 39 -11.99 7.47 7.37
C ARG A 39 -12.14 8.75 8.18
N GLU A 40 -11.81 8.70 9.48
CA GLU A 40 -11.83 9.87 10.35
C GLU A 40 -10.83 10.95 9.90
N GLN A 41 -9.61 10.54 9.52
CA GLN A 41 -8.57 11.45 9.06
C GLN A 41 -8.89 12.11 7.70
N TRP A 42 -9.63 11.40 6.84
CA TRP A 42 -9.92 11.82 5.47
C TRP A 42 -11.42 11.97 5.24
N ALA A 43 -12.08 12.77 6.08
CA ALA A 43 -13.53 13.02 6.06
C ALA A 43 -14.06 13.72 4.78
N HIS A 44 -13.23 13.95 3.77
CA HIS A 44 -13.66 14.55 2.51
C HIS A 44 -14.30 13.49 1.59
N PRO A 45 -15.50 13.73 1.01
CA PRO A 45 -16.25 12.73 0.23
C PRO A 45 -15.46 12.10 -0.93
N MET A 46 -14.56 12.87 -1.55
CA MET A 46 -13.70 12.38 -2.64
C MET A 46 -12.79 11.21 -2.21
N TYR A 47 -12.33 11.20 -0.95
CA TYR A 47 -11.46 10.13 -0.44
C TYR A 47 -12.26 8.97 0.17
N GLY A 48 -13.47 9.26 0.67
CA GLY A 48 -14.39 8.27 1.21
C GLY A 48 -14.62 7.10 0.25
N ARG A 49 -14.80 7.38 -1.05
CA ARG A 49 -15.01 6.33 -2.08
C ARG A 49 -13.90 5.27 -2.15
N TYR A 50 -12.66 5.63 -1.83
CA TYR A 50 -11.54 4.68 -1.84
C TYR A 50 -11.49 3.84 -0.57
N ILE A 51 -11.97 4.39 0.55
CA ILE A 51 -12.13 3.66 1.81
C ILE A 51 -13.30 2.68 1.68
N ASP A 52 -14.42 3.10 1.09
CA ASP A 52 -15.56 2.24 0.80
C ASP A 52 -15.18 1.09 -0.13
N LEU A 53 -14.37 1.37 -1.16
CA LEU A 53 -13.83 0.33 -2.04
C LEU A 53 -12.92 -0.65 -1.28
N TRP A 54 -12.09 -0.17 -0.35
CA TRP A 54 -11.28 -1.05 0.50
C TRP A 54 -12.13 -1.97 1.37
N GLU A 55 -13.18 -1.43 1.98
CA GLU A 55 -14.13 -2.23 2.78
C GLU A 55 -14.79 -3.30 1.94
N GLN A 56 -15.33 -2.94 0.76
CA GLN A 56 -15.92 -3.91 -0.16
C GLN A 56 -14.93 -5.02 -0.55
N LEU A 57 -13.70 -4.65 -0.91
CA LEU A 57 -12.69 -5.64 -1.32
C LEU A 57 -12.31 -6.57 -0.16
N ILE A 58 -12.20 -6.05 1.06
CA ILE A 58 -11.91 -6.86 2.25
C ILE A 58 -13.08 -7.80 2.54
N ASP A 59 -14.33 -7.33 2.41
CA ASP A 59 -15.53 -8.14 2.62
C ASP A 59 -15.63 -9.30 1.61
N THR A 60 -15.21 -9.08 0.36
CA THR A 60 -15.18 -10.16 -0.66
C THR A 60 -14.08 -11.19 -0.43
N GLY A 61 -13.02 -10.81 0.27
CA GLY A 61 -11.85 -11.65 0.49
C GLY A 61 -10.98 -11.90 -0.76
N ASP A 62 -11.23 -11.20 -1.88
CA ASP A 62 -10.52 -11.44 -3.14
C ASP A 62 -9.17 -10.71 -3.18
N LEU A 63 -8.13 -11.40 -2.67
CA LEU A 63 -6.77 -10.89 -2.65
C LEU A 63 -6.18 -10.69 -4.07
N ASP A 64 -6.62 -11.47 -5.06
CA ASP A 64 -6.11 -11.34 -6.42
C ASP A 64 -6.70 -10.08 -7.08
N GLU A 65 -7.98 -9.76 -6.84
CA GLU A 65 -8.57 -8.48 -7.24
C GLU A 65 -7.91 -7.29 -6.55
N ILE A 66 -7.71 -7.38 -5.22
CA ILE A 66 -6.97 -6.34 -4.48
C ILE A 66 -5.59 -6.12 -5.10
N THR A 67 -4.86 -7.20 -5.39
CA THR A 67 -3.52 -7.13 -5.99
C THR A 67 -3.56 -6.44 -7.35
N ARG A 68 -4.51 -6.81 -8.21
CA ARG A 68 -4.69 -6.21 -9.54
C ARG A 68 -4.90 -4.70 -9.46
N ILE A 69 -5.80 -4.25 -8.58
CA ILE A 69 -6.12 -2.82 -8.43
C ILE A 69 -4.93 -2.06 -7.81
N VAL A 70 -4.36 -2.58 -6.73
CA VAL A 70 -3.30 -1.90 -5.96
C VAL A 70 -2.00 -1.79 -6.78
N LEU A 71 -1.75 -2.68 -7.72
CA LEU A 71 -0.54 -2.66 -8.57
C LEU A 71 -0.72 -1.93 -9.91
N ALA A 72 -1.93 -1.48 -10.23
CA ALA A 72 -2.18 -0.68 -11.43
C ALA A 72 -1.38 0.64 -11.43
N ASP A 73 -0.93 1.04 -12.62
CA ASP A 73 -0.20 2.29 -12.87
C ASP A 73 -1.14 3.44 -13.30
N ASP A 74 -2.30 3.51 -12.66
CA ASP A 74 -3.30 4.56 -12.84
C ASP A 74 -3.60 5.30 -11.52
N GLU A 75 -4.42 6.36 -11.61
CA GLU A 75 -4.84 7.16 -10.46
C GLU A 75 -5.52 6.28 -9.40
N ARG A 76 -6.35 5.33 -9.82
CA ARG A 76 -7.05 4.42 -8.91
C ARG A 76 -6.05 3.60 -8.09
N GLY A 77 -5.06 2.99 -8.73
CA GLY A 77 -4.01 2.25 -8.05
C GLY A 77 -3.19 3.13 -7.10
N GLU A 78 -2.93 4.38 -7.47
CA GLU A 78 -2.25 5.32 -6.58
C GLU A 78 -3.05 5.61 -5.31
N GLU A 79 -4.33 5.97 -5.45
CA GLU A 79 -5.20 6.30 -4.33
C GLU A 79 -5.45 5.07 -3.44
N MET A 80 -5.61 3.88 -4.03
CA MET A 80 -5.72 2.64 -3.26
C MET A 80 -4.46 2.36 -2.42
N ARG A 81 -3.26 2.62 -2.96
CA ARG A 81 -2.01 2.58 -2.18
C ARG A 81 -1.88 3.73 -1.17
N ARG A 82 -2.59 4.84 -1.36
CA ARG A 82 -2.60 5.97 -0.42
C ARG A 82 -3.38 5.62 0.85
N PHE A 83 -4.53 4.98 0.68
CA PHE A 83 -5.48 4.63 1.75
C PHE A 83 -5.40 3.16 2.20
N SER A 84 -4.38 2.43 1.77
CA SER A 84 -4.23 1.01 2.07
C SER A 84 -4.22 0.71 3.56
N PRO A 85 -5.05 -0.23 4.04
CA PRO A 85 -5.03 -0.67 5.42
C PRO A 85 -3.90 -1.69 5.69
N PHE A 86 -3.32 -2.29 4.66
CA PHE A 86 -2.26 -3.29 4.80
C PHE A 86 -0.94 -2.75 5.35
N THR A 87 -0.85 -1.43 5.57
CA THR A 87 0.27 -0.85 6.32
C THR A 87 0.39 -1.43 7.73
N VAL A 88 -0.66 -2.05 8.30
CA VAL A 88 -0.56 -2.80 9.58
C VAL A 88 0.45 -3.95 9.53
N TYR A 89 0.74 -4.49 8.34
CA TYR A 89 1.73 -5.56 8.15
C TYR A 89 3.12 -5.04 7.76
N LEU A 90 3.27 -3.72 7.64
CA LEU A 90 4.54 -3.08 7.29
C LEU A 90 5.48 -3.12 8.49
N THR A 91 6.60 -3.82 8.33
CA THR A 91 7.69 -3.79 9.28
C THR A 91 8.67 -2.67 8.92
N GLU A 92 9.49 -2.26 9.89
CA GLU A 92 10.50 -1.23 9.66
C GLU A 92 11.57 -1.71 8.64
N GLU A 93 11.90 -3.00 8.62
CA GLU A 93 12.81 -3.59 7.63
C GLU A 93 12.24 -3.49 6.21
N ALA A 94 10.95 -3.78 6.03
CA ALA A 94 10.28 -3.66 4.74
C ALA A 94 10.20 -2.20 4.29
N ARG A 95 10.01 -1.26 5.23
CA ARG A 95 10.09 0.18 4.96
C ARG A 95 11.49 0.57 4.48
N LEU A 96 12.55 0.11 5.13
CA LEU A 96 13.93 0.41 4.75
C LEU A 96 14.31 -0.22 3.41
N LEU A 97 13.89 -1.46 3.14
CA LEU A 97 14.10 -2.13 1.86
C LEU A 97 13.48 -1.35 0.70
N SER A 98 12.26 -0.82 0.87
CA SER A 98 11.60 0.00 -0.15
C SER A 98 12.39 1.25 -0.52
N ILE A 99 13.10 1.87 0.44
CA ILE A 99 13.93 3.06 0.21
C ILE A 99 15.11 2.68 -0.68
N ARG A 100 15.80 1.57 -0.37
CA ARG A 100 16.95 1.08 -1.14
C ARG A 100 16.57 0.73 -2.58
N LEU A 101 15.48 -0.03 -2.76
CA LEU A 101 14.99 -0.42 -4.09
C LEU A 101 14.56 0.79 -4.92
N THR A 102 13.93 1.78 -4.30
CA THR A 102 13.56 3.03 -4.99
C THR A 102 14.80 3.77 -5.48
N SER A 103 15.86 3.88 -4.67
CA SER A 103 17.13 4.50 -5.09
C SER A 103 17.75 3.80 -6.29
N ALA A 104 17.79 2.47 -6.28
CA ALA A 104 18.34 1.66 -7.35
C ALA A 104 17.56 1.82 -8.66
N LEU A 105 16.22 1.80 -8.59
CA LEU A 105 15.35 1.92 -9.76
C LEU A 105 15.31 3.33 -10.35
N MET A 106 15.47 4.37 -9.51
CA MET A 106 15.44 5.77 -9.94
C MET A 106 16.82 6.32 -10.33
N GLY A 107 17.87 5.48 -10.35
CA GLY A 107 19.20 5.87 -10.82
C GLY A 107 19.80 7.06 -10.06
N THR A 108 19.69 7.08 -8.73
CA THR A 108 20.40 8.10 -7.91
C THR A 108 21.76 7.53 -7.51
N PRO A 109 22.89 8.23 -7.76
CA PRO A 109 24.20 7.72 -7.39
C PRO A 109 24.26 7.53 -5.88
N ALA A 110 24.55 6.29 -5.46
CA ALA A 110 25.19 6.07 -4.17
C ALA A 110 26.61 6.66 -4.29
N ASP A 111 26.95 7.57 -3.38
CA ASP A 111 28.28 8.16 -3.17
C ASP A 111 28.84 9.09 -4.26
N THR A 112 28.73 10.39 -3.98
CA THR A 112 29.88 11.30 -4.07
C THR A 112 29.90 12.18 -2.83
N ALA A 113 30.58 11.71 -1.79
CA ALA A 113 31.22 12.56 -0.79
C ALA A 113 32.39 11.76 -0.22
N GLY A 114 33.58 12.04 -0.76
CA GLY A 114 34.85 11.72 -0.11
C GLY A 114 35.17 12.71 1.01
#